data_AF-A0A2X3H4P4-F1
#
_entry.id   AF-A0A2X3H4P4-F1
#
_cell.length_a   1.000
_cell.length_b   1.000
_cell.length_c   1.000
_cell.angle_alpha   90.00
_cell.angle_beta   90.00
_cell.angle_gamma   90.00
#
_symmetry.space_group_name_H-M   'P 1'
#
loop_
_entity.id
_entity.type
_entity.pdbx_description
1 polymer ?
#
loop_
_entity_poly.entity_id
_entity_poly.type
_entity_poly.pdbx_seq_one_letter_code
_entity_poly.pdbx_strand_id
1 'polypeptide(L)' 'MPANHLIIGSPAKAIRTLSEQELAWKKQGTREYQALVERCKQTLHQVEPLREVEAGRKRLAFDENLRPKAAT' A
#
# COMPACT_ATOMS: atom_id res chain seq x y z
N MET A 1 23.23 -9.99 -7.42
CA MET A 1 21.97 -10.40 -8.08
C MET A 1 21.85 -9.63 -9.39
N PRO A 2 21.39 -10.26 -10.48
CA PRO A 2 21.22 -9.58 -11.76
C PRO A 2 20.12 -8.51 -11.70
N ALA A 3 20.30 -7.41 -12.43
CA ALA A 3 19.29 -6.36 -12.52
C ALA A 3 18.02 -6.86 -13.22
N ASN A 4 16.86 -6.30 -12.86
CA ASN A 4 15.56 -6.57 -13.49
C ASN A 4 15.16 -8.06 -13.52
N HIS A 5 15.59 -8.85 -12.54
CA HIS A 5 15.18 -10.23 -12.39
C HIS A 5 14.27 -10.42 -11.19
N LEU A 6 13.33 -11.36 -11.31
CA LEU A 6 12.55 -11.85 -10.20
C LEU A 6 13.44 -12.78 -9.35
N ILE A 7 13.66 -12.38 -8.11
CA ILE A 7 14.45 -13.12 -7.11
C ILE A 7 13.49 -13.73 -6.09
N ILE A 8 13.54 -15.04 -5.89
CA ILE A 8 12.64 -15.76 -4.95
C ILE A 8 13.44 -16.80 -4.15
N GLY A 9 12.95 -17.09 -2.93
CA GLY A 9 13.33 -18.26 -2.13
C GLY A 9 14.45 -18.02 -1.13
N SER A 10 14.75 -19.06 -0.36
CA SER A 10 15.90 -19.16 0.55
C SER A 10 16.52 -20.56 0.40
N PRO A 11 17.74 -20.71 -0.15
CA PRO A 11 18.60 -19.63 -0.67
C PRO A 11 17.99 -18.95 -1.92
N ALA A 12 18.24 -17.64 -2.05
CA ALA A 12 17.64 -16.81 -3.10
C ALA A 12 18.15 -17.19 -4.49
N LYS A 13 17.23 -17.32 -5.45
CA LYS A 13 17.52 -17.64 -6.86
C LYS A 13 16.89 -16.61 -7.80
N ALA A 14 17.58 -16.28 -8.88
CA ALA A 14 17.03 -15.51 -9.99
C ALA A 14 16.30 -16.46 -10.95
N ILE A 15 15.00 -16.30 -11.10
CA ILE A 15 14.17 -17.29 -11.83
C ILE A 15 13.73 -16.82 -13.23
N ARG A 16 13.65 -15.51 -13.47
CA ARG A 16 13.35 -14.92 -14.79
C ARG A 16 13.60 -13.41 -14.82
N THR A 17 13.69 -12.83 -16.01
CA THR A 17 13.61 -11.39 -16.24
C THR A 17 12.19 -10.87 -15.96
N LEU A 18 12.08 -9.66 -15.44
CA LEU A 18 10.82 -8.95 -15.26
C LEU A 18 10.34 -8.34 -16.58
N SER A 19 9.03 -8.35 -16.81
CA SER A 19 8.43 -7.64 -17.94
C SER A 19 8.48 -6.13 -17.72
N GLU A 20 8.33 -5.36 -18.81
CA GLU A 20 8.23 -3.89 -18.72
C GLU A 20 7.04 -3.46 -17.86
N GLN A 21 5.91 -4.17 -17.96
CA GLN A 21 4.72 -3.90 -17.15
C GLN A 21 5.00 -4.12 -15.65
N GLU A 22 5.70 -5.20 -15.28
CA GLU A 22 6.07 -5.45 -13.88
C GLU A 22 7.01 -4.37 -13.34
N LEU A 23 7.98 -3.94 -14.14
CA LEU A 23 8.89 -2.86 -13.77
C LEU A 23 8.15 -1.52 -13.61
N ALA A 24 7.24 -1.21 -14.53
CA ALA A 24 6.41 0.00 -14.47
C ALA A 24 5.52 0.00 -13.23
N TRP A 25 4.82 -1.11 -12.95
CA TRP A 25 4.02 -1.26 -11.74
C TRP A 25 4.84 -1.13 -10.47
N LYS A 26 6.04 -1.73 -10.42
CA LYS A 26 6.93 -1.60 -9.25
C LYS A 26 7.33 -0.15 -9.02
N LYS A 27 7.72 0.57 -10.09
CA LYS A 27 8.06 2.00 -10.02
C LYS A 27 6.87 2.84 -9.54
N GLN A 28 5.69 2.63 -10.11
CA GLN A 28 4.47 3.35 -9.71
C GLN A 28 4.14 3.09 -8.24
N GLY A 29 4.10 1.81 -7.83
CA GLY A 29 3.82 1.46 -6.44
C GLY A 29 4.80 2.09 -5.46
N THR A 30 6.10 2.15 -5.79
CA THR A 30 7.08 2.87 -4.97
C THR A 30 6.82 4.38 -4.95
N ARG A 31 6.41 4.98 -6.08
CA ARG A 31 6.06 6.41 -6.14
C ARG A 31 4.85 6.75 -5.27
N GLU A 32 3.86 5.87 -5.17
CA GLU A 32 2.72 6.08 -4.27
C GLU A 32 3.16 6.24 -2.81
N TYR A 33 4.07 5.40 -2.32
CA TYR A 33 4.61 5.57 -0.96
C TYR A 33 5.32 6.90 -0.76
N GLN A 34 6.06 7.37 -1.77
CA GLN A 34 6.71 8.68 -1.71
C GLN A 34 5.68 9.81 -1.64
N ALA A 35 4.64 9.76 -2.47
CA ALA A 35 3.55 10.72 -2.46
C ALA A 35 2.79 10.74 -1.12
N LEU A 36 2.59 9.58 -0.48
CA LEU A 36 2.02 9.49 0.86
C LEU A 36 2.87 10.24 1.89
N VAL A 37 4.19 10.10 1.82
CA VAL A 37 5.13 10.81 2.72
C VAL A 37 5.10 12.31 2.46
N GLU A 38 5.12 12.75 1.20
CA GLU A 38 5.02 14.15 0.84
C GLU A 38 3.73 14.78 1.37
N ARG A 39 2.59 14.13 1.15
CA ARG A 39 1.29 14.56 1.67
C ARG A 39 1.31 14.67 3.20
N CYS A 40 1.82 13.63 3.88
CA CYS A 40 1.95 13.65 5.34
C CYS A 40 2.77 14.85 5.81
N LYS A 41 3.95 15.09 5.22
CA LYS A 41 4.80 16.23 5.59
C LYS A 41 4.12 17.58 5.39
N GLN A 42 3.28 17.71 4.37
CA GLN A 42 2.58 18.96 4.05
C GLN A 42 1.37 19.21 4.95
N THR A 43 0.67 18.15 5.38
CA THR A 43 -0.63 18.30 6.03
C THR A 43 -0.65 17.89 7.51
N LEU A 44 0.35 17.14 7.98
CA LEU A 44 0.42 16.67 9.36
C LEU A 44 0.72 17.85 10.28
N HIS A 45 -0.16 18.05 11.26
CA HIS A 45 0.01 19.03 12.31
C HIS A 45 -0.52 18.44 13.62
N GLN A 46 -0.02 18.97 14.73
CA GLN A 46 -0.50 18.60 16.06
C GLN A 46 -1.95 19.09 16.25
N VAL A 47 -2.79 18.24 16.83
CA VAL A 47 -4.17 18.55 17.17
C VAL A 47 -4.49 18.01 18.57
N GLU A 48 -5.45 18.62 19.25
CA GLU A 48 -5.99 18.05 20.49
C GLU A 48 -6.85 16.81 20.19
N PRO A 49 -6.76 15.75 21.00
CA PRO A 49 -7.56 14.55 20.80
C PRO A 49 -9.04 14.82 21.07
N LEU A 50 -9.92 14.22 20.25
CA LEU A 50 -11.36 14.25 20.48
C LEU A 50 -11.70 13.47 21.77
N ARG A 51 -12.53 14.08 22.64
CA ARG A 51 -12.97 13.48 23.92
C ARG A 51 -14.20 12.58 23.78
N GLU A 52 -14.92 12.73 22.67
CA GLU A 52 -16.13 11.98 22.37
C GLU A 52 -16.14 11.58 20.89
N VAL A 53 -16.99 10.61 20.55
CA VAL A 53 -17.13 10.16 19.16
C VAL A 53 -17.87 11.22 18.35
N GLU A 54 -17.34 11.55 17.16
CA GLU A 54 -17.98 12.50 16.26
C GLU A 54 -19.41 12.07 15.90
N ALA A 55 -20.34 13.02 15.97
CA ALA A 55 -21.72 12.79 15.54
C ALA A 55 -21.74 12.35 14.07
N GLY A 56 -22.39 11.23 13.78
CA GLY A 56 -22.48 10.70 12.42
C GLY A 56 -21.18 10.14 11.85
N ARG A 57 -20.20 9.78 12.70
CA ARG A 57 -18.93 9.14 12.27
C ARG A 57 -19.21 7.92 11.38
N LYS A 58 -18.96 8.07 10.08
CA LYS A 58 -19.21 7.03 9.08
C LYS A 58 -18.39 5.78 9.39
N ARG A 59 -19.05 4.62 9.31
CA ARG A 59 -18.38 3.32 9.30
C ARG A 59 -18.10 2.92 7.86
N LEU A 60 -17.07 2.11 7.66
CA LEU A 60 -16.88 1.42 6.39
C LEU A 60 -18.09 0.50 6.16
N ALA A 61 -18.92 0.85 5.20
CA ALA A 61 -19.98 0.00 4.69
C ALA A 61 -19.45 -0.68 3.43
N PHE A 62 -19.49 -2.01 3.41
CA PHE A 62 -19.20 -2.79 2.21
C PHE A 62 -20.53 -3.12 1.53
N ASP A 63 -20.53 -3.19 0.21
CA ASP A 63 -21.65 -3.78 -0.54
C ASP A 63 -21.80 -5.26 -0.10
N GLU A 64 -23.04 -5.76 -0.03
CA GLU A 64 -23.36 -7.17 0.26
C GLU A 64 -22.61 -8.13 -0.68
N ASN A 65 -22.30 -7.68 -1.90
CA ASN A 65 -21.55 -8.45 -2.89
C ASN A 65 -20.02 -8.47 -2.64
N LEU A 66 -19.50 -7.55 -1.82
CA LEU A 66 -18.08 -7.46 -1.48
C LEU A 66 -17.84 -8.15 -0.14
N ARG A 67 -17.58 -9.46 -0.18
CA ARG A 67 -17.16 -10.23 1.01
C ARG A 67 -15.64 -10.11 1.21
N PRO A 68 -15.17 -9.37 2.23
CA PRO A 68 -13.75 -9.36 2.55
C PRO A 68 -13.31 -10.78 2.91
N LYS A 69 -12.10 -11.16 2.51
CA LYS A 69 -11.53 -12.46 2.93
C LYS A 69 -11.49 -12.48 4.46
N ALA A 70 -12.30 -13.35 5.07
CA ALA A 70 -12.34 -13.50 6.52
C ALA A 70 -10.93 -13.77 7.04
N ALA A 71 -10.50 -13.00 8.04
CA ALA A 71 -9.31 -13.33 8.81
C ALA A 71 -9.62 -14.65 9.52
N THR A 72 -8.85 -15.70 9.21
CA THR A 72 -8.88 -16.99 9.90
C THR A 72 -8.14 -16.87 11.22
#